data_AF-A0A950WG87-F1
#
_entry.id   AF-A0A950WG87-F1
#
_cell.length_a   1.000
_cell.length_b   1.000
_cell.length_c   1.000
_cell.angle_alpha   90.00
_cell.angle_beta   90.00
_cell.angle_gamma   90.00
#
_symmetry.space_group_name_H-M   'P 1'
#
loop_
_entity.id
_entity.type
_entity.pdbx_description
1 polymer ?
#
loop_
_entity_poly.entity_id
_entity_poly.type
_entity_poly.pdbx_seq_one_letter_code
_entity_poly.pdbx_strand_id
1 'polypeptide(L)' 'LYSPMIIGGRMAPSAVGGQGATSLDKAVSLKDITIERLGDDMCLTGYPH' A
#
# COMPACT_ATOMS: atom_id res chain seq x y z
N LEU A 1 5.52 -3.59 4.01
CA LEU A 1 6.93 -3.13 3.90
C LEU A 1 7.13 -2.62 2.50
N TYR A 2 7.76 -1.46 2.37
CA TYR A 2 8.19 -0.86 1.11
C TYR A 2 9.70 -0.91 1.07
N SER A 3 10.25 -1.44 -0.03
CA SER A 3 11.68 -1.58 -0.24
C SER A 3 12.16 -0.56 -1.27
N PRO A 4 13.43 -0.12 -1.27
CA PRO A 4 13.98 0.79 -2.28
C PRO A 4 14.21 0.11 -3.63
N MET A 5 13.23 -0.66 -4.10
CA MET A 5 13.24 -1.40 -5.36
C MET A 5 12.01 -1.04 -6.20
N ILE A 6 12.21 -0.86 -7.50
CA ILE A 6 11.15 -0.59 -8.46
C ILE A 6 10.91 -1.87 -9.27
N ILE A 7 9.71 -2.43 -9.13
CA ILE A 7 9.26 -3.57 -9.93
C ILE A 7 8.11 -3.09 -10.81
N GLY A 8 8.38 -3.00 -12.12
CA GLY A 8 7.38 -2.66 -13.13
C GLY A 8 6.80 -3.89 -13.81
N GLY A 9 5.77 -3.68 -14.63
CA GLY A 9 5.18 -4.70 -15.49
C GLY A 9 3.67 -4.79 -15.34
N ARG A 10 2.96 -4.84 -16.47
CA ARG A 10 1.48 -4.90 -16.50
C ARG A 10 0.89 -6.08 -15.73
N MET A 11 1.64 -7.18 -15.65
CA MET A 11 1.23 -8.42 -14.99
C MET A 11 1.98 -8.65 -13.66
N ALA A 12 2.78 -7.69 -13.20
CA ALA A 12 3.48 -7.83 -11.93
C ALA A 12 2.46 -7.88 -10.77
N PRO A 13 2.60 -8.79 -9.80
CA PRO A 13 1.70 -8.83 -8.65
C PRO A 13 1.73 -7.51 -7.87
N SER A 14 0.55 -7.03 -7.47
CA SER A 14 0.38 -5.85 -6.60
C SER A 14 0.14 -6.25 -5.14
N ALA A 15 0.39 -5.32 -4.21
CA ALA A 15 0.12 -5.52 -2.79
C ALA A 15 -1.37 -5.69 -2.46
N VAL A 16 -2.25 -5.09 -3.28
CA VAL A 16 -3.70 -5.24 -3.20
C VAL A 16 -4.21 -5.60 -4.60
N GLY A 17 -4.91 -6.72 -4.72
CA GLY A 17 -5.50 -7.20 -5.97
C GLY A 17 -7.02 -6.96 -6.04
N GLY A 18 -7.67 -7.56 -7.04
CA GLY A 18 -9.11 -7.47 -7.26
C GLY A 18 -9.50 -6.37 -8.26
N GLN A 19 -10.81 -6.07 -8.34
CA GLN A 19 -11.35 -5.14 -9.33
C GLN A 19 -11.09 -3.66 -8.99
N GLY A 20 -10.82 -3.36 -7.71
CA GLY A 20 -10.54 -2.01 -7.23
C GLY A 20 -11.78 -1.11 -7.06
N ALA A 21 -11.59 0.00 -6.36
CA ALA A 21 -12.62 1.02 -6.23
C ALA A 21 -12.78 1.79 -7.55
N THR A 22 -14.02 2.04 -7.98
CA THR A 22 -14.31 2.75 -9.24
C THR A 22 -14.24 4.27 -9.11
N SER A 23 -14.15 4.79 -7.89
CA SER A 23 -14.02 6.21 -7.56
C SER A 23 -13.35 6.37 -6.18
N LEU A 24 -12.77 7.55 -5.92
CA LEU A 24 -12.00 7.79 -4.70
C LEU A 24 -12.84 7.74 -3.42
N ASP A 25 -14.11 8.16 -3.49
CA ASP A 25 -15.07 8.09 -2.37
C ASP A 25 -15.44 6.65 -1.98
N LYS A 26 -15.18 5.67 -2.87
CA LYS A 26 -15.37 4.23 -2.61
C LYS A 26 -14.08 3.54 -2.15
N ALA A 27 -12.96 4.25 -2.10
CA ALA A 27 -11.72 3.69 -1.59
C ALA A 27 -11.78 3.57 -0.07
N VAL A 28 -11.18 2.52 0.48
CA VAL A 28 -11.03 2.37 1.93
C VAL A 28 -9.92 3.32 2.38
N SER A 29 -10.27 4.30 3.20
CA SER A 29 -9.29 5.14 3.88
C SER A 29 -8.76 4.43 5.12
N LEU A 30 -7.49 4.68 5.45
CA LEU A 30 -6.84 4.16 6.65
C LEU A 30 -6.67 5.28 7.69
N LYS A 31 -6.81 4.94 8.97
CA LYS A 31 -6.57 5.77 10.15
C LYS A 31 -5.46 5.18 11.03
N ASP A 32 -5.05 5.96 12.03
CA ASP A 32 -4.04 5.58 13.02
C ASP A 32 -2.74 5.10 12.33
N ILE A 33 -2.28 5.89 11.36
CA ILE A 33 -1.12 5.55 10.52
C ILE A 33 0.17 5.70 11.33
N THR A 34 1.01 4.66 11.29
CA THR A 34 2.40 4.73 11.73
C THR A 34 3.34 4.41 10.58
N ILE A 35 4.49 5.08 10.55
CA ILE A 35 5.56 4.85 9.59
C ILE A 35 6.86 4.63 10.35
N GLU A 36 7.49 3.48 10.12
CA GLU A 36 8.73 3.07 10.78
C GLU A 36 9.78 2.69 9.73
N ARG A 37 11.04 3.11 9.95
CA ARG A 37 12.16 2.70 9.09
C ARG A 37 12.77 1.40 9.62
N LEU A 38 12.86 0.39 8.77
CA LEU A 38 13.45 -0.92 9.08
C LEU A 38 14.66 -1.16 8.17
N GLY A 39 15.84 -0.69 8.60
CA GLY A 39 17.01 -0.67 7.72
C GLY A 39 16.79 0.30 6.55
N ASP A 40 16.85 -0.20 5.32
CA ASP A 40 16.56 0.60 4.11
C ASP A 40 15.09 0.51 3.67
N ASP A 41 14.31 -0.36 4.29
CA ASP A 41 12.88 -0.51 4.03
C ASP A 41 12.05 0.40 4.95
N MET A 42 10.78 0.59 4.59
CA MET A 42 9.78 1.32 5.38
C MET A 42 8.57 0.43 5.69
N CYS A 43 8.14 0.41 6.95
CA CYS A 43 6.90 -0.21 7.39
C CYS A 43 5.81 0.85 7.56
N LEU A 44 4.68 0.68 6.88
CA LEU A 44 3.47 1.46 7.09
C LEU A 44 2.42 0.55 7.71
N THR A 45 1.86 0.96 8.84
CA THR A 45 0.69 0.30 9.46
C THR A 45 -0.45 1.28 9.58
N GLY A 46 -1.68 0.76 9.62
CA GLY A 46 -2.91 1.54 9.71
C GLY A 46 -4.14 0.64 9.76
N TYR A 47 -5.27 1.20 10.17
CA TYR A 47 -6.53 0.48 10.32
C TYR A 47 -7.60 1.09 9.42
N PRO A 48 -8.56 0.34 8.86
CA PRO A 48 -9.67 0.92 8.11
C PRO A 48 -10.43 1.96 8.93
N HIS A 49 -10.84 3.05 8.27
CA HIS A 49 -11.71 4.05 8.87
C HIS A 49 -13.05 3.48 9.34
#